data_AF-A0A6N6MV36-F1
#
_entry.id   AF-A0A6N6MV36-F1
#
_cell.length_a   1.000
_cell.length_b   1.000
_cell.length_c   1.000
_cell.angle_alpha   90.00
_cell.angle_beta   90.00
_cell.angle_gamma   90.00
#
_symmetry.space_group_name_H-M   'P 1'
#
loop_
_entity.id
_entity.type
_entity.pdbx_description
1 polymer ?
#
loop_
_entity_poly.entity_id
_entity_poly.type
_entity_poly.pdbx_seq_one_letter_code
_entity_poly.pdbx_strand_id
1 'polypeptide(L)'
;MLNDQPVDQDVPPSPEEDRTYADGRLDVIVRFHDAKRLAELSRCIFSLVCQRYRPLTIHLCTQRFTQDDIAATKAVLAPILELATGVTLNLLNFEGEEPKDARSALLNLGIRNARGRYLAFLDYDDVIYPDAYTLVVRELASTGYALAFGGINVKWVDLFDDCGIVLKKHKMFNGSGIVDLFRENFCPIHSYVLERWRIDAEDLYFDLKFWCLEDYDFLLRLCAKYRASFRHKDTLIGDYFWKDDGSNTSEVDRAVDAVKAEGWRAARAQIDQRRNLRVSPSVQLSIGISPADPLLTVREVSKRPVPSGGGVGLDVLDFAASLHARNSGAPRVSLDEDFRTVFRDFDTEYYFAKYSEIESAELDPLADYARAGWLNERVPSPNFGTRAYLAANPQVRAALLALHGRLDEATNRAALDRFMAWERERVWRFARDSNQTDTYFLRYAYHMLLHRPPDADGLAYFQSVIAGDLDRRGEVIAQLTTSPEYQSRLASGARGLLPAEP
;
A
#
# COMPACT_ATOMS: atom_id res chain seq x y z
N MET A 1 0.09 -14.54 26.61
CA MET A 1 -0.73 -15.49 27.40
C MET A 1 -1.31 -16.50 26.43
N LEU A 2 -0.97 -17.78 26.59
CA LEU A 2 -1.44 -18.88 25.74
C LEU A 2 -2.83 -19.27 26.22
N ASN A 3 -3.85 -19.16 25.38
CA ASN A 3 -5.19 -19.62 25.71
C ASN A 3 -5.48 -20.92 24.94
N ASP A 4 -5.85 -21.98 25.66
CA ASP A 4 -6.56 -23.12 25.07
C ASP A 4 -8.04 -22.75 24.94
N GLN A 5 -8.64 -23.04 23.78
CA GLN A 5 -10.09 -23.02 23.60
C GLN A 5 -10.51 -24.35 22.99
N PRO A 6 -11.55 -25.02 23.53
CA PRO A 6 -12.12 -26.20 22.89
C PRO A 6 -12.74 -25.81 21.54
N VAL A 7 -12.48 -26.61 20.51
CA VAL A 7 -12.95 -26.39 19.14
C VAL A 7 -14.25 -27.16 18.93
N ASP A 8 -15.36 -26.45 18.73
CA ASP A 8 -16.59 -27.06 18.20
C ASP A 8 -16.47 -27.12 16.67
N GLN A 9 -16.44 -28.34 16.11
CA GLN A 9 -16.05 -28.57 14.73
C GLN A 9 -17.20 -28.39 13.72
N ASP A 10 -18.46 -28.24 14.18
CA ASP A 10 -19.63 -28.46 13.30
C ASP A 10 -20.63 -27.28 13.18
N VAL A 11 -20.38 -26.11 13.79
CA VAL A 11 -21.34 -24.99 13.71
C VAL A 11 -20.67 -23.69 13.27
N PRO A 12 -20.96 -23.16 12.05
CA PRO A 12 -20.57 -21.80 11.71
C PRO A 12 -21.27 -20.82 12.67
N PRO A 13 -20.58 -19.82 13.23
CA PRO A 13 -21.20 -18.86 14.13
C PRO A 13 -22.33 -18.12 13.40
N SER A 14 -23.45 -17.88 14.11
CA SER A 14 -24.57 -17.13 13.55
C SER A 14 -24.15 -15.68 13.23
N PRO A 15 -24.66 -15.05 12.16
CA PRO A 15 -24.23 -13.71 11.75
C PRO A 15 -24.61 -12.58 12.74
N GLU A 16 -25.42 -12.86 13.76
CA GLU A 16 -26.13 -11.84 14.53
C GLU A 16 -25.81 -11.80 16.02
N GLU A 17 -25.07 -12.77 16.57
CA GLU A 17 -24.70 -12.72 17.97
C GLU A 17 -23.28 -12.18 18.16
N ASP A 18 -23.22 -11.03 18.83
CA ASP A 18 -22.04 -10.36 19.39
C ASP A 18 -21.30 -9.33 18.50
N ARG A 19 -21.98 -8.22 18.19
CA ARG A 19 -21.36 -7.00 17.61
C ARG A 19 -20.64 -6.15 18.66
N THR A 20 -19.97 -6.75 19.65
CA THR A 20 -19.00 -6.05 20.51
C THR A 20 -17.56 -6.38 20.11
N TYR A 21 -17.24 -6.21 18.83
CA TYR A 21 -15.89 -6.44 18.31
C TYR A 21 -14.93 -5.30 18.70
N ALA A 22 -13.77 -5.65 19.27
CA ALA A 22 -12.71 -4.70 19.59
C ALA A 22 -12.25 -3.93 18.34
N ASP A 23 -12.49 -2.62 18.33
CA ASP A 23 -12.13 -1.71 17.24
C ASP A 23 -10.62 -1.83 16.92
N GLY A 24 -10.28 -2.11 15.66
CA GLY A 24 -8.89 -2.13 15.18
C GLY A 24 -8.03 -3.38 15.49
N ARG A 25 -8.59 -4.52 15.94
CA ARG A 25 -7.78 -5.75 16.08
C ARG A 25 -7.42 -6.38 14.74
N LEU A 26 -6.17 -6.81 14.59
CA LEU A 26 -5.69 -7.67 13.48
C LEU A 26 -5.52 -9.11 13.94
N ASP A 27 -6.07 -10.04 13.17
CA ASP A 27 -5.79 -11.47 13.32
C ASP A 27 -4.88 -11.94 12.19
N VAL A 28 -3.85 -12.72 12.52
CA VAL A 28 -2.91 -13.31 11.57
C VAL A 28 -2.99 -14.82 11.68
N ILE A 29 -3.31 -15.50 10.59
CA ILE A 29 -3.39 -16.96 10.54
C ILE A 29 -2.06 -17.51 10.04
N VAL A 30 -1.48 -18.41 10.82
CA VAL A 30 -0.22 -19.08 10.49
C VAL A 30 -0.48 -20.58 10.35
N ARG A 31 -0.26 -21.14 9.16
CA ARG A 31 -0.37 -22.59 8.93
C ARG A 31 0.94 -23.28 9.27
N PHE A 32 0.92 -24.32 10.09
CA PHE A 32 2.13 -25.05 10.50
C PHE A 32 1.89 -26.56 10.50
N HIS A 33 2.51 -27.28 9.57
CA HIS A 33 2.18 -28.70 9.33
C HIS A 33 3.35 -29.66 9.60
N ASP A 34 4.52 -29.16 10.00
CA ASP A 34 5.71 -29.98 10.25
C ASP A 34 6.35 -29.61 11.59
N ALA A 35 6.10 -30.42 12.63
CA ALA A 35 6.59 -30.20 13.99
C ALA A 35 8.13 -30.17 14.09
N LYS A 36 8.86 -30.57 13.05
CA LYS A 36 10.33 -30.53 13.02
C LYS A 36 10.88 -29.15 12.64
N ARG A 37 10.06 -28.29 12.03
CA ARG A 37 10.48 -26.97 11.50
C ARG A 37 10.22 -25.82 12.48
N LEU A 38 10.58 -26.05 13.75
CA LEU A 38 10.38 -25.07 14.83
C LEU A 38 11.29 -23.85 14.69
N ALA A 39 12.43 -23.97 14.02
CA ALA A 39 13.35 -22.85 13.78
C ALA A 39 12.73 -21.84 12.80
N GLU A 40 12.16 -22.31 11.69
CA GLU A 40 11.43 -21.46 10.75
C GLU A 40 10.21 -20.81 11.43
N LEU A 41 9.42 -21.61 12.16
CA LEU A 41 8.27 -21.09 12.90
C LEU A 41 8.67 -20.00 13.90
N SER A 42 9.76 -20.20 14.65
CA SER A 42 10.26 -19.22 15.61
C SER A 42 10.58 -17.88 14.94
N ARG A 43 11.23 -17.92 13.78
CA ARG A 43 11.50 -16.72 12.97
C ARG A 43 10.21 -16.05 12.49
N CYS A 44 9.25 -16.83 12.00
CA CYS A 44 7.93 -16.32 11.58
C CYS A 44 7.21 -15.62 12.74
N ILE A 45 7.06 -16.28 13.89
CA ILE A 45 6.40 -15.72 15.08
C ILE A 45 7.15 -14.51 15.62
N PHE A 46 8.49 -14.53 15.64
CA PHE A 46 9.29 -13.37 16.01
C PHE A 46 8.98 -12.16 15.13
N SER A 47 8.79 -12.35 13.81
CA SER A 47 8.42 -11.27 12.89
C SER A 47 7.05 -10.66 13.19
N LEU A 48 6.09 -11.48 13.67
CA LEU A 48 4.77 -11.03 14.10
C LEU A 48 4.82 -10.31 15.45
N VAL A 49 5.61 -10.83 16.40
CA VAL A 49 5.87 -10.18 17.68
C VAL A 49 6.52 -8.80 17.48
N CYS A 50 7.35 -8.63 16.46
CA CYS A 50 7.99 -7.35 16.14
C CYS A 50 7.07 -6.33 15.42
N GLN A 51 5.83 -6.68 15.09
CA GLN A 51 4.92 -5.74 14.41
C GLN A 51 4.65 -4.50 15.27
N ARG A 52 4.49 -3.33 14.65
CA ARG A 52 4.00 -2.13 15.36
C ARG A 52 2.48 -2.09 15.49
N TYR A 53 1.76 -2.73 14.57
CA TYR A 53 0.30 -2.75 14.61
C TYR A 53 -0.20 -3.60 15.79
N ARG A 54 -1.13 -3.03 16.58
CA ARG A 54 -1.69 -3.65 17.79
C ARG A 54 -3.15 -3.20 17.99
N PRO A 55 -3.99 -4.03 18.64
CA PRO A 55 -3.71 -5.38 19.13
C PRO A 55 -3.63 -6.41 17.99
N LEU A 56 -2.80 -7.45 18.18
CA LEU A 56 -2.57 -8.50 17.19
C LEU A 56 -2.83 -9.88 17.82
N THR A 57 -3.61 -10.73 17.15
CA THR A 57 -3.81 -12.13 17.53
C THR A 57 -3.25 -13.05 16.46
N ILE A 58 -2.40 -13.98 16.86
CA ILE A 58 -1.83 -15.03 16.01
C ILE A 58 -2.68 -16.28 16.21
N HIS A 59 -3.24 -16.83 15.13
CA HIS A 59 -3.89 -18.13 15.11
C HIS A 59 -2.96 -19.13 14.45
N LEU A 60 -2.15 -19.82 15.26
CA LEU A 60 -1.23 -20.86 14.82
C LEU A 60 -2.01 -22.17 14.63
N CYS A 61 -2.27 -22.51 13.38
CA CYS A 61 -3.08 -23.67 13.00
C CYS A 61 -2.17 -24.85 12.66
N THR A 62 -2.17 -25.87 13.52
CA THR A 62 -1.36 -27.09 13.38
C THR A 62 -2.14 -28.23 12.75
N GLN A 63 -1.46 -29.15 12.07
CA GLN A 63 -2.09 -30.30 11.41
C GLN A 63 -1.74 -31.60 12.13
N ARG A 64 -2.68 -32.13 12.91
CA ARG A 64 -2.59 -33.44 13.57
C ARG A 64 -1.33 -33.61 14.41
N PHE A 65 -0.94 -32.55 15.12
CA PHE A 65 0.17 -32.61 16.06
C PHE A 65 -0.22 -33.46 17.27
N THR A 66 0.74 -34.24 17.76
CA THR A 66 0.57 -34.94 19.05
C THR A 66 0.61 -33.94 20.20
N GLN A 67 0.22 -34.39 21.40
CA GLN A 67 0.34 -33.55 22.60
C GLN A 67 1.79 -33.14 22.87
N ASP A 68 2.77 -34.01 22.57
CA ASP A 68 4.19 -33.70 22.71
C ASP A 68 4.64 -32.66 21.68
N ASP A 69 4.19 -32.75 20.43
CA ASP A 69 4.48 -31.75 19.40
C ASP A 69 3.89 -30.37 19.77
N ILE A 70 2.66 -30.34 20.30
CA ILE A 70 2.01 -29.12 20.79
C ILE A 70 2.81 -28.54 21.97
N ALA A 71 3.21 -29.37 22.94
CA ALA A 71 3.98 -28.96 24.09
C ALA A 71 5.35 -28.39 23.69
N ALA A 72 6.07 -29.05 22.77
CA ALA A 72 7.33 -28.58 22.22
C ALA A 72 7.18 -27.25 21.47
N THR A 73 6.12 -27.12 20.66
CA THR A 73 5.81 -25.87 19.96
C THR A 73 5.55 -24.72 20.94
N LYS A 74 4.70 -24.95 21.97
CA LYS A 74 4.43 -23.96 23.02
C LYS A 74 5.71 -23.56 23.76
N ALA A 75 6.57 -24.52 24.10
CA ALA A 75 7.82 -24.28 24.81
C ALA A 75 8.80 -23.40 24.03
N VAL A 76 8.98 -23.65 22.72
CA VAL A 76 9.87 -22.85 21.88
C VAL A 76 9.34 -21.42 21.66
N LEU A 77 8.03 -21.25 21.56
CA LEU A 77 7.42 -19.93 21.29
C LEU A 77 7.25 -19.06 22.54
N ALA A 78 7.16 -19.64 23.74
CA ALA A 78 6.97 -18.91 24.99
C ALA A 78 7.94 -17.72 25.18
N PRO A 79 9.28 -17.88 25.09
CA PRO A 79 10.20 -16.76 25.28
C PRO A 79 10.06 -15.67 24.22
N ILE A 80 9.62 -16.02 22.99
CA ILE A 80 9.42 -15.06 21.91
C ILE A 80 8.18 -14.20 22.19
N LEU A 81 7.09 -14.82 22.66
CA LEU A 81 5.84 -14.12 22.96
C LEU A 81 5.97 -13.17 24.16
N GLU A 82 6.92 -13.41 25.06
CA GLU A 82 7.21 -12.53 26.20
C GLU A 82 7.89 -11.21 25.80
N LEU A 83 8.45 -11.13 24.58
CA LEU A 83 9.17 -9.93 24.10
C LEU A 83 8.27 -8.73 23.82
N ALA A 84 6.95 -8.93 23.65
CA ALA A 84 6.03 -7.83 23.36
C ALA A 84 4.67 -7.99 24.03
N THR A 85 4.08 -6.85 24.40
CA THR A 85 2.68 -6.79 24.85
C THR A 85 1.74 -6.56 23.66
N GLY A 86 0.44 -6.85 23.87
CA GLY A 86 -0.59 -6.67 22.85
C GLY A 86 -0.57 -7.71 21.72
N VAL A 87 0.23 -8.78 21.87
CA VAL A 87 0.22 -9.97 21.00
C VAL A 87 -0.40 -11.14 21.77
N THR A 88 -1.40 -11.78 21.18
CA THR A 88 -1.99 -13.02 21.69
C THR A 88 -1.71 -14.15 20.72
N LEU A 89 -1.44 -15.36 21.21
CA LEU A 89 -1.30 -16.54 20.36
C LEU A 89 -2.33 -17.59 20.79
N ASN A 90 -3.11 -18.05 19.80
CA ASN A 90 -4.01 -19.19 19.90
C ASN A 90 -3.42 -20.32 19.07
N LEU A 91 -3.23 -21.49 19.68
CA LEU A 91 -2.79 -22.70 18.97
C LEU A 91 -4.03 -23.56 18.71
N LEU A 92 -4.29 -23.84 17.43
CA LEU A 92 -5.47 -24.58 16.97
C LEU A 92 -5.00 -25.84 16.24
N ASN A 93 -5.29 -27.02 16.77
CA ASN A 93 -4.90 -28.29 16.14
C ASN A 93 -6.04 -28.85 15.30
N PHE A 94 -5.80 -29.04 14.00
CA PHE A 94 -6.71 -29.76 13.11
C PHE A 94 -6.52 -31.26 13.27
N GLU A 95 -7.53 -31.96 13.77
CA GLU A 95 -7.47 -33.40 14.06
C GLU A 95 -8.18 -34.28 13.03
N GLY A 96 -8.85 -33.67 12.03
CA GLY A 96 -9.57 -34.40 10.99
C GLY A 96 -8.66 -35.33 10.18
N GLU A 97 -9.16 -36.54 9.89
CA GLU A 97 -8.45 -37.54 9.08
C GLU A 97 -8.26 -37.04 7.63
N GLU A 98 -9.28 -36.38 7.08
CA GLU A 98 -9.26 -35.79 5.75
C GLU A 98 -9.53 -34.27 5.79
N PRO A 99 -8.98 -33.48 4.86
CA PRO A 99 -8.02 -33.91 3.82
C PRO A 99 -6.63 -34.26 4.39
N LYS A 100 -5.95 -35.20 3.74
CA LYS A 100 -4.54 -35.54 4.08
C LYS A 100 -3.61 -34.34 4.02
N ASP A 101 -3.71 -33.51 2.97
CA ASP A 101 -3.11 -32.17 2.95
C ASP A 101 -4.16 -31.17 3.43
N ALA A 102 -4.01 -30.70 4.66
CA ALA A 102 -4.99 -29.84 5.31
C ALA A 102 -4.68 -28.34 5.14
N ARG A 103 -3.79 -27.93 4.23
CA ARG A 103 -3.37 -26.52 4.10
C ARG A 103 -4.53 -25.52 4.05
N SER A 104 -5.55 -25.78 3.23
CA SER A 104 -6.75 -24.93 3.09
C SER A 104 -7.67 -25.06 4.32
N ALA A 105 -7.72 -26.25 4.92
CA ALA A 105 -8.47 -26.49 6.15
C ALA A 105 -7.86 -25.77 7.36
N LEU A 106 -6.53 -25.66 7.44
CA LEU A 106 -5.81 -24.88 8.46
C LEU A 106 -6.12 -23.39 8.33
N LEU A 107 -6.09 -22.84 7.11
CA LEU A 107 -6.48 -21.46 6.86
C LEU A 107 -7.93 -21.21 7.30
N ASN A 108 -8.85 -22.10 6.92
CA ASN A 108 -10.26 -22.02 7.33
C ASN A 108 -10.46 -22.19 8.83
N LEU A 109 -9.69 -23.05 9.52
CA LEU A 109 -9.71 -23.20 10.97
C LEU A 109 -9.33 -21.89 11.66
N GLY A 110 -8.29 -21.21 11.17
CA GLY A 110 -7.93 -19.87 11.62
C GLY A 110 -9.04 -18.85 11.38
N ILE A 111 -9.64 -18.83 10.19
CA ILE A 111 -10.73 -17.89 9.83
C ILE A 111 -11.93 -18.05 10.77
N ARG A 112 -12.33 -19.29 11.09
CA ARG A 112 -13.45 -19.57 12.03
C ARG A 112 -13.19 -19.05 13.43
N ASN A 113 -11.93 -19.02 13.86
CA ASN A 113 -11.53 -18.55 15.19
C ASN A 113 -11.15 -17.05 15.20
N ALA A 114 -11.02 -16.44 14.02
CA ALA A 114 -10.73 -15.03 13.91
C ALA A 114 -11.91 -14.17 14.37
N ARG A 115 -11.60 -13.11 15.12
CA ARG A 115 -12.53 -12.10 15.66
C ARG A 115 -12.03 -10.66 15.40
N GLY A 116 -10.84 -10.48 14.84
CA GLY A 116 -10.29 -9.19 14.43
C GLY A 116 -11.07 -8.56 13.28
N ARG A 117 -11.02 -7.23 13.20
CA ARG A 117 -11.55 -6.45 12.06
C ARG A 117 -10.71 -6.71 10.81
N TYR A 118 -9.40 -6.83 10.99
CA TYR A 118 -8.45 -7.12 9.94
C TYR A 118 -8.01 -8.58 10.00
N LEU A 119 -7.73 -9.16 8.82
CA LEU A 119 -7.22 -10.52 8.69
C LEU A 119 -6.03 -10.55 7.76
N ALA A 120 -4.96 -11.23 8.18
CA ALA A 120 -3.80 -11.52 7.36
C ALA A 120 -3.43 -12.99 7.47
N PHE A 121 -2.58 -13.44 6.55
CA PHE A 121 -2.05 -14.79 6.52
C PHE A 121 -0.52 -14.70 6.52
N LEU A 122 0.14 -15.70 7.10
CA LEU A 122 1.59 -15.82 7.04
C LEU A 122 1.99 -17.29 7.04
N ASP A 123 2.85 -17.67 6.10
CA ASP A 123 3.44 -19.01 6.11
C ASP A 123 4.51 -19.11 7.20
N TYR A 124 4.57 -20.25 7.88
CA TYR A 124 5.46 -20.44 9.04
C TYR A 124 6.94 -20.32 8.69
N ASP A 125 7.30 -20.41 7.41
CA ASP A 125 8.65 -20.28 6.89
C ASP A 125 8.95 -18.92 6.25
N ASP A 126 8.03 -17.96 6.33
CA ASP A 126 8.19 -16.60 5.82
C ASP A 126 8.27 -15.55 6.95
N VAL A 127 8.51 -14.29 6.60
CA VAL A 127 8.53 -13.17 7.57
C VAL A 127 7.84 -11.92 7.05
N ILE A 128 7.33 -11.14 8.00
CA ILE A 128 6.70 -9.85 7.76
C ILE A 128 7.47 -8.75 8.53
N TYR A 129 7.70 -7.60 7.89
CA TYR A 129 8.53 -6.51 8.41
C TYR A 129 7.79 -5.67 9.45
N PRO A 130 8.48 -5.08 10.46
CA PRO A 130 7.84 -4.47 11.63
C PRO A 130 6.70 -3.45 11.37
N ASP A 131 6.79 -2.67 10.30
CA ASP A 131 5.79 -1.64 9.96
C ASP A 131 4.75 -2.09 8.90
N ALA A 132 4.84 -3.34 8.43
CA ALA A 132 4.05 -3.87 7.33
C ALA A 132 2.54 -3.72 7.55
N TYR A 133 2.02 -4.26 8.65
CA TYR A 133 0.58 -4.22 8.88
C TYR A 133 0.08 -2.81 9.19
N THR A 134 0.89 -1.96 9.82
CA THR A 134 0.56 -0.54 10.00
C THR A 134 0.36 0.15 8.65
N LEU A 135 1.25 -0.10 7.69
CA LEU A 135 1.16 0.46 6.33
C LEU A 135 -0.11 -0.02 5.62
N VAL A 136 -0.31 -1.34 5.55
CA VAL A 136 -1.39 -1.93 4.76
C VAL A 136 -2.77 -1.64 5.38
N VAL A 137 -2.88 -1.68 6.71
CA VAL A 137 -4.14 -1.34 7.40
C VAL A 137 -4.49 0.14 7.25
N ARG A 138 -3.50 1.06 7.24
CA ARG A 138 -3.75 2.48 6.96
C ARG A 138 -4.32 2.69 5.56
N GLU A 139 -3.84 1.94 4.56
CA GLU A 139 -4.39 1.98 3.20
C GLU A 139 -5.84 1.49 3.15
N LEU A 140 -6.18 0.40 3.87
CA LEU A 140 -7.56 -0.05 3.99
C LEU A 140 -8.46 1.00 4.64
N ALA A 141 -7.97 1.65 5.70
CA ALA A 141 -8.71 2.68 6.42
C ALA A 141 -8.91 3.95 5.58
N SER A 142 -7.93 4.35 4.75
CA SER A 142 -7.99 5.54 3.91
C SER A 142 -8.88 5.35 2.68
N THR A 143 -8.79 4.19 2.03
CA THR A 143 -9.52 3.88 0.79
C THR A 143 -10.92 3.35 1.04
N GLY A 144 -11.15 2.70 2.18
CA GLY A 144 -12.37 1.94 2.43
C GLY A 144 -12.49 0.69 1.54
N TYR A 145 -11.38 0.17 1.03
CA TYR A 145 -11.38 -1.05 0.23
C TYR A 145 -11.38 -2.29 1.12
N ALA A 146 -11.69 -3.46 0.53
CA ALA A 146 -11.73 -4.72 1.25
C ALA A 146 -10.35 -5.39 1.35
N LEU A 147 -9.45 -5.09 0.39
CA LEU A 147 -8.10 -5.64 0.34
C LEU A 147 -7.08 -4.54 0.08
N ALA A 148 -5.89 -4.68 0.67
CA ALA A 148 -4.72 -3.89 0.31
C ALA A 148 -3.48 -4.79 0.28
N PHE A 149 -2.59 -4.51 -0.66
CA PHE A 149 -1.42 -5.34 -0.98
C PHE A 149 -0.13 -4.56 -0.76
N GLY A 150 0.89 -5.25 -0.24
CA GLY A 150 2.28 -4.81 -0.17
C GLY A 150 3.20 -5.70 -1.00
N GLY A 151 4.42 -5.23 -1.26
CA GLY A 151 5.43 -5.98 -1.99
C GLY A 151 6.11 -7.04 -1.15
N ILE A 152 6.37 -8.20 -1.72
CA ILE A 152 7.14 -9.28 -1.10
C ILE A 152 8.44 -9.49 -1.85
N ASN A 153 9.55 -9.54 -1.11
CA ASN A 153 10.84 -9.88 -1.66
C ASN A 153 11.06 -11.39 -1.60
N VAL A 154 11.72 -11.97 -2.60
CA VAL A 154 12.09 -13.40 -2.57
C VAL A 154 13.53 -13.54 -2.13
N LYS A 155 13.75 -14.36 -1.09
CA LYS A 155 15.05 -14.77 -0.58
C LYS A 155 15.31 -16.22 -0.97
N TRP A 156 16.34 -16.44 -1.78
CA TRP A 156 16.85 -17.78 -2.06
C TRP A 156 17.73 -18.22 -0.91
N VAL A 157 17.39 -19.35 -0.29
CA VAL A 157 18.02 -19.78 0.96
C VAL A 157 18.45 -21.24 0.89
N ASP A 158 19.69 -21.47 1.30
CA ASP A 158 20.17 -22.81 1.65
C ASP A 158 19.90 -23.04 3.14
N LEU A 159 19.22 -24.14 3.44
CA LEU A 159 18.93 -24.55 4.81
C LEU A 159 20.02 -25.48 5.34
N PHE A 160 20.48 -25.18 6.55
CA PHE A 160 21.29 -26.03 7.41
C PHE A 160 20.51 -26.35 8.69
N ASP A 161 20.97 -27.32 9.46
CA ASP A 161 20.29 -27.77 10.69
C ASP A 161 20.09 -26.65 11.72
N ASP A 162 20.95 -25.63 11.72
CA ASP A 162 20.99 -24.53 12.69
C ASP A 162 20.75 -23.14 12.09
N CYS A 163 20.86 -22.96 10.76
CA CYS A 163 20.70 -21.66 10.12
C CYS A 163 20.27 -21.75 8.64
N GLY A 164 19.68 -20.66 8.13
CA GLY A 164 19.43 -20.48 6.70
C GLY A 164 20.32 -19.39 6.13
N ILE A 165 21.09 -19.70 5.08
CA ILE A 165 21.96 -18.74 4.40
C ILE A 165 21.23 -18.17 3.19
N VAL A 166 20.99 -16.85 3.20
CA VAL A 166 20.39 -16.14 2.06
C VAL A 166 21.43 -15.96 0.96
N LEU A 167 21.28 -16.69 -0.14
CA LEU A 167 22.18 -16.64 -1.30
C LEU A 167 21.87 -15.45 -2.21
N LYS A 168 20.59 -15.13 -2.40
CA LYS A 168 20.14 -14.08 -3.32
C LYS A 168 18.82 -13.45 -2.88
N LYS A 169 18.67 -12.16 -3.16
CA LYS A 169 17.40 -11.43 -3.06
C LYS A 169 16.94 -11.04 -4.46
N HIS A 170 15.67 -11.25 -4.78
CA HIS A 170 15.11 -10.87 -6.07
C HIS A 170 13.63 -10.51 -5.96
N LYS A 171 13.19 -9.60 -6.84
CA LYS A 171 11.78 -9.33 -7.04
C LYS A 171 11.23 -10.32 -8.07
N MET A 172 10.58 -11.39 -7.62
CA MET A 172 10.05 -12.44 -8.51
C MET A 172 8.59 -12.19 -8.90
N PHE A 173 7.85 -11.52 -8.03
CA PHE A 173 6.43 -11.25 -8.20
C PHE A 173 6.23 -9.99 -9.04
N ASN A 174 5.71 -10.17 -10.26
CA ASN A 174 5.54 -9.11 -11.24
C ASN A 174 4.06 -8.95 -11.60
N GLY A 175 3.51 -7.78 -11.25
CA GLY A 175 2.14 -7.39 -11.58
C GLY A 175 1.87 -5.95 -11.16
N SER A 176 0.85 -5.35 -11.75
CA SER A 176 0.49 -3.95 -11.53
C SER A 176 -0.82 -3.75 -10.76
N GLY A 177 -1.74 -4.72 -10.83
CA GLY A 177 -3.03 -4.64 -10.15
C GLY A 177 -3.98 -5.77 -10.53
N ILE A 178 -5.29 -5.53 -10.36
CA ILE A 178 -6.36 -6.53 -10.53
C ILE A 178 -6.32 -7.22 -11.90
N VAL A 179 -6.06 -6.48 -12.99
CA VAL A 179 -6.03 -7.06 -14.34
C VAL A 179 -4.91 -8.10 -14.49
N ASP A 180 -3.73 -7.82 -13.94
CA ASP A 180 -2.62 -8.78 -13.92
C ASP A 180 -2.93 -9.96 -13.01
N LEU A 181 -3.58 -9.72 -11.87
CA LEU A 181 -3.97 -10.77 -10.93
C LEU A 181 -4.95 -11.74 -11.59
N PHE A 182 -5.88 -11.24 -12.41
CA PHE A 182 -6.79 -12.10 -13.17
C PHE A 182 -6.09 -12.94 -14.26
N ARG A 183 -4.89 -12.54 -14.69
CA ARG A 183 -4.06 -13.33 -15.60
C ARG A 183 -3.26 -14.36 -14.85
N GLU A 184 -2.51 -13.97 -13.84
CA GLU A 184 -1.64 -14.86 -13.09
C GLU A 184 -1.45 -14.37 -11.66
N ASN A 185 -1.25 -15.32 -10.73
CA ASN A 185 -0.99 -14.93 -9.35
C ASN A 185 0.43 -14.34 -9.24
N PHE A 186 0.50 -13.09 -8.79
CA PHE A 186 1.75 -12.44 -8.39
C PHE A 186 1.70 -11.97 -6.93
N CYS A 187 0.70 -12.42 -6.16
CA CYS A 187 0.48 -11.97 -4.79
C CYS A 187 0.63 -13.17 -3.84
N PRO A 188 1.79 -13.32 -3.18
CA PRO A 188 1.97 -14.32 -2.13
C PRO A 188 0.93 -14.18 -1.03
N ILE A 189 0.61 -15.28 -0.35
CA ILE A 189 -0.47 -15.31 0.66
C ILE A 189 -0.30 -14.27 1.78
N HIS A 190 0.94 -13.90 2.10
CA HIS A 190 1.27 -12.93 3.14
C HIS A 190 1.51 -11.50 2.61
N SER A 191 1.15 -11.23 1.35
CA SER A 191 1.29 -9.91 0.72
C SER A 191 0.12 -8.98 0.96
N TYR A 192 -0.97 -9.42 1.59
CA TYR A 192 -2.19 -8.64 1.72
C TYR A 192 -2.83 -8.72 3.11
N VAL A 193 -3.65 -7.72 3.40
CA VAL A 193 -4.55 -7.68 4.56
C VAL A 193 -5.97 -7.47 4.08
N LEU A 194 -6.91 -8.18 4.69
CA LEU A 194 -8.34 -8.08 4.45
C LEU A 194 -9.02 -7.22 5.51
N GLU A 195 -9.99 -6.41 5.11
CA GLU A 195 -10.97 -5.79 6.00
C GLU A 195 -12.21 -6.70 6.04
N ARG A 196 -12.35 -7.46 7.12
CA ARG A 196 -13.35 -8.54 7.20
C ARG A 196 -14.80 -8.04 7.20
N TRP A 197 -15.06 -6.81 7.61
CA TRP A 197 -16.41 -6.26 7.69
C TRP A 197 -16.92 -5.76 6.34
N ARG A 198 -16.04 -5.64 5.34
CA ARG A 198 -16.36 -5.31 3.96
C ARG A 198 -16.50 -6.54 3.05
N ILE A 199 -16.30 -7.74 3.59
CA ILE A 199 -16.33 -9.01 2.86
C ILE A 199 -17.44 -9.88 3.45
N ASP A 200 -18.28 -10.43 2.58
CA ASP A 200 -19.31 -11.38 3.01
C ASP A 200 -18.65 -12.62 3.65
N ALA A 201 -19.23 -13.11 4.75
CA ALA A 201 -18.62 -14.16 5.55
C ALA A 201 -18.29 -15.43 4.75
N GLU A 202 -19.13 -15.78 3.78
CA GLU A 202 -18.95 -16.93 2.88
C GLU A 202 -17.72 -16.80 1.95
N ASP A 203 -17.34 -15.58 1.57
CA ASP A 203 -16.22 -15.34 0.67
C ASP A 203 -14.86 -15.43 1.37
N LEU A 204 -14.84 -15.30 2.70
CA LEU A 204 -13.63 -15.36 3.53
C LEU A 204 -13.00 -16.76 3.60
N TYR A 205 -13.67 -17.81 3.13
CA TYR A 205 -13.18 -19.18 3.23
C TYR A 205 -12.47 -19.65 1.94
N PHE A 206 -11.43 -20.45 2.13
CA PHE A 206 -10.71 -21.15 1.06
C PHE A 206 -11.49 -22.38 0.59
N ASP A 207 -11.46 -22.64 -0.71
CA ASP A 207 -12.09 -23.83 -1.30
C ASP A 207 -11.20 -25.06 -1.05
N LEU A 208 -11.73 -26.03 -0.29
CA LEU A 208 -11.00 -27.25 0.10
C LEU A 208 -10.69 -28.18 -1.09
N LYS A 209 -11.24 -27.92 -2.28
CA LYS A 209 -10.96 -28.68 -3.50
C LYS A 209 -9.59 -28.36 -4.11
N PHE A 210 -9.00 -27.22 -3.73
CA PHE A 210 -7.68 -26.83 -4.18
C PHE A 210 -6.61 -27.43 -3.27
N TRP A 211 -5.88 -28.41 -3.83
CA TRP A 211 -4.65 -28.92 -3.25
C TRP A 211 -3.46 -27.95 -3.41
N CYS A 212 -3.45 -27.18 -4.49
CA CYS A 212 -2.52 -26.07 -4.74
C CYS A 212 -3.27 -24.94 -5.47
N LEU A 213 -2.72 -23.72 -5.47
CA LEU A 213 -3.39 -22.50 -5.98
C LEU A 213 -4.63 -22.09 -5.18
N GLU A 214 -4.75 -22.58 -3.95
CA GLU A 214 -5.83 -22.22 -3.03
C GLU A 214 -5.84 -20.71 -2.73
N ASP A 215 -4.66 -20.11 -2.64
CA ASP A 215 -4.43 -18.68 -2.46
C ASP A 215 -4.84 -17.88 -3.70
N TYR A 216 -4.53 -18.40 -4.88
CA TYR A 216 -4.93 -17.75 -6.13
C TYR A 216 -6.44 -17.80 -6.34
N ASP A 217 -7.08 -18.95 -6.09
CA ASP A 217 -8.54 -19.08 -6.11
C ASP A 217 -9.19 -18.05 -5.18
N PHE A 218 -8.69 -17.97 -3.95
CA PHE A 218 -9.18 -17.06 -2.93
C PHE A 218 -9.09 -15.60 -3.39
N LEU A 219 -7.93 -15.19 -3.90
CA LEU A 219 -7.72 -13.85 -4.45
C LEU A 219 -8.56 -13.55 -5.68
N LEU A 220 -8.76 -14.53 -6.59
CA LEU A 220 -9.62 -14.35 -7.77
C LEU A 220 -11.06 -14.05 -7.36
N ARG A 221 -11.61 -14.81 -6.41
CA ARG A 221 -12.98 -14.60 -5.92
C ARG A 221 -13.12 -13.23 -5.25
N LEU A 222 -12.20 -12.89 -4.35
CA LEU A 222 -12.26 -11.62 -3.63
C LEU A 222 -12.07 -10.42 -4.56
N CYS A 223 -11.03 -10.42 -5.40
CA CYS A 223 -10.76 -9.29 -6.30
C CYS A 223 -11.74 -9.18 -7.47
N ALA A 224 -12.52 -10.23 -7.78
CA ALA A 224 -13.66 -10.12 -8.69
C ALA A 224 -14.85 -9.40 -8.06
N LYS A 225 -15.09 -9.58 -6.76
CA LYS A 225 -16.27 -9.06 -6.07
C LYS A 225 -16.01 -7.72 -5.35
N TYR A 226 -14.85 -7.56 -4.73
CA TYR A 226 -14.50 -6.45 -3.86
C TYR A 226 -13.30 -5.65 -4.38
N ARG A 227 -13.30 -4.35 -4.07
CA ARG A 227 -12.21 -3.44 -4.45
C ARG A 227 -10.94 -3.75 -3.65
N ALA A 228 -9.81 -3.60 -4.32
CA ALA A 228 -8.49 -3.94 -3.80
C ALA A 228 -7.47 -2.84 -4.15
N SER A 229 -6.65 -2.43 -3.18
CA SER A 229 -5.59 -1.44 -3.38
C SER A 229 -4.24 -2.12 -3.61
N PHE A 230 -3.61 -1.79 -4.74
CA PHE A 230 -2.25 -2.23 -5.09
C PHE A 230 -1.22 -1.10 -4.93
N ARG A 231 -1.58 -0.01 -4.24
CA ARG A 231 -0.74 1.18 -4.07
C ARG A 231 0.65 0.85 -3.51
N HIS A 232 0.73 -0.10 -2.57
CA HIS A 232 1.97 -0.48 -1.89
C HIS A 232 2.62 -1.75 -2.46
N LYS A 233 2.20 -2.23 -3.63
CA LYS A 233 2.76 -3.46 -4.25
C LYS A 233 4.28 -3.42 -4.45
N ASP A 234 4.87 -2.23 -4.57
CA ASP A 234 6.31 -2.03 -4.75
C ASP A 234 7.02 -1.64 -3.44
N THR A 235 6.28 -1.42 -2.35
CA THR A 235 6.82 -1.21 -1.01
C THR A 235 6.99 -2.57 -0.33
N LEU A 236 8.24 -2.96 -0.04
CA LEU A 236 8.52 -4.25 0.59
C LEU A 236 7.96 -4.31 2.01
N ILE A 237 7.12 -5.30 2.26
CA ILE A 237 6.51 -5.57 3.57
C ILE A 237 6.96 -6.89 4.16
N GLY A 238 7.59 -7.79 3.41
CA GLY A 238 7.99 -9.10 3.92
C GLY A 238 8.93 -9.84 2.98
N ASP A 239 9.40 -11.00 3.43
CA ASP A 239 10.20 -11.91 2.61
C ASP A 239 9.52 -13.27 2.50
N TYR A 240 9.49 -13.77 1.26
CA TYR A 240 9.24 -15.15 0.90
C TYR A 240 10.56 -15.92 0.82
N PHE A 241 10.71 -17.00 1.57
CA PHE A 241 11.91 -17.84 1.61
C PHE A 241 11.80 -19.00 0.63
N TRP A 242 12.50 -18.88 -0.50
CA TRP A 242 12.60 -19.92 -1.51
C TRP A 242 13.75 -20.89 -1.18
N LYS A 243 13.40 -22.13 -0.87
CA LYS A 243 14.32 -23.24 -0.55
C LYS A 243 14.58 -24.13 -1.78
N ASP A 244 15.80 -24.61 -2.00
CA ASP A 244 16.12 -25.52 -3.12
C ASP A 244 15.98 -27.02 -2.75
N ASP A 245 15.44 -27.31 -1.56
CA ASP A 245 15.26 -28.66 -1.00
C ASP A 245 13.98 -29.39 -1.48
N GLY A 246 13.24 -28.79 -2.42
CA GLY A 246 11.96 -29.32 -2.90
C GLY A 246 10.81 -29.21 -1.89
N SER A 247 10.97 -28.51 -0.76
CA SER A 247 9.88 -28.27 0.20
C SER A 247 8.91 -27.17 -0.25
N ASN A 248 9.29 -26.37 -1.25
CA ASN A 248 8.39 -25.35 -1.82
C ASN A 248 7.34 -26.03 -2.71
N THR A 249 6.07 -25.68 -2.50
CA THR A 249 5.01 -26.03 -3.47
C THR A 249 5.06 -25.08 -4.66
N SER A 250 6.08 -25.22 -5.52
CA SER A 250 6.28 -24.35 -6.68
C SER A 250 6.01 -25.07 -8.00
N GLU A 251 5.75 -24.29 -9.06
CA GLU A 251 5.53 -24.80 -10.41
C GLU A 251 6.78 -25.47 -11.02
N VAL A 252 7.97 -25.24 -10.45
CA VAL A 252 9.25 -25.82 -10.88
C VAL A 252 9.37 -27.31 -10.50
N ASP A 253 8.61 -27.75 -9.49
CA ASP A 253 8.52 -29.14 -9.02
C ASP A 253 7.79 -30.08 -10.02
N ARG A 254 7.31 -29.52 -11.15
CA ARG A 254 6.62 -30.22 -12.25
C ARG A 254 7.41 -31.39 -12.86
N ALA A 255 8.74 -31.39 -12.74
CA ALA A 255 9.59 -32.27 -13.53
C ALA A 255 9.84 -33.66 -12.90
N VAL A 256 9.48 -33.89 -11.63
CA VAL A 256 9.97 -35.08 -10.89
C VAL A 256 8.85 -36.05 -10.47
N ASP A 257 7.60 -35.59 -10.32
CA ASP A 257 6.49 -36.43 -9.81
C ASP A 257 5.20 -36.28 -10.65
N ALA A 258 4.78 -37.39 -11.26
CA ALA A 258 3.59 -37.45 -12.11
C ALA A 258 2.28 -37.16 -11.37
N VAL A 259 2.20 -37.49 -10.07
CA VAL A 259 1.01 -37.22 -9.24
C VAL A 259 0.90 -35.72 -8.96
N LYS A 260 2.01 -35.06 -8.61
CA LYS A 260 2.05 -33.60 -8.47
C LYS A 260 1.67 -32.91 -9.78
N ALA A 261 2.16 -33.41 -10.93
CA ALA A 261 1.85 -32.84 -12.24
C ALA A 261 0.36 -32.92 -12.60
N GLU A 262 -0.32 -34.03 -12.28
CA GLU A 262 -1.78 -34.16 -12.45
C GLU A 262 -2.54 -33.20 -11.52
N GLY A 263 -2.18 -33.14 -10.24
CA GLY A 263 -2.77 -32.22 -9.27
C GLY A 263 -2.68 -30.76 -9.72
N TRP A 264 -1.51 -30.35 -10.22
CA TRP A 264 -1.31 -29.03 -10.81
C TRP A 264 -2.19 -28.79 -12.04
N ARG A 265 -2.33 -29.76 -12.97
CA ARG A 265 -3.21 -29.62 -14.14
C ARG A 265 -4.67 -29.46 -13.73
N ALA A 266 -5.13 -30.27 -12.78
CA ALA A 266 -6.48 -30.20 -12.24
C ALA A 266 -6.75 -28.83 -11.57
N ALA A 267 -5.82 -28.33 -10.75
CA ALA A 267 -5.93 -27.03 -10.12
C ALA A 267 -5.99 -25.89 -11.16
N ARG A 268 -5.16 -25.93 -12.21
CA ARG A 268 -5.23 -24.93 -13.30
C ARG A 268 -6.54 -24.96 -14.06
N ALA A 269 -7.09 -26.15 -14.31
CA ALA A 269 -8.39 -26.29 -14.95
C ALA A 269 -9.50 -25.66 -14.09
N GLN A 270 -9.44 -25.85 -12.76
CA GLN A 270 -10.36 -25.21 -11.83
C GLN A 270 -10.20 -23.68 -11.79
N ILE A 271 -8.96 -23.16 -11.78
CA ILE A 271 -8.70 -21.71 -11.90
C ILE A 271 -9.28 -21.17 -13.20
N ASP A 272 -9.08 -21.87 -14.32
CA ASP A 272 -9.62 -21.43 -15.60
C ASP A 272 -11.16 -21.38 -15.58
N GLN A 273 -11.82 -22.39 -14.99
CA GLN A 273 -13.27 -22.33 -14.75
C GLN A 273 -13.65 -21.14 -13.87
N ARG A 274 -12.86 -20.84 -12.83
CA ARG A 274 -13.08 -19.70 -11.92
C ARG A 274 -13.00 -18.34 -12.63
N ARG A 275 -12.29 -18.23 -13.76
CA ARG A 275 -12.28 -17.00 -14.57
C ARG A 275 -13.63 -16.67 -15.22
N ASN A 276 -14.62 -17.56 -15.16
CA ASN A 276 -15.99 -17.26 -15.59
C ASN A 276 -16.81 -16.48 -14.54
N LEU A 277 -16.24 -16.21 -13.36
CA LEU A 277 -16.85 -15.33 -12.37
C LEU A 277 -17.08 -13.93 -12.95
N ARG A 278 -18.19 -13.32 -12.56
CA ARG A 278 -18.52 -11.93 -12.87
C ARG A 278 -17.66 -10.98 -12.04
N VAL A 279 -17.21 -9.90 -12.66
CA VAL A 279 -16.52 -8.81 -11.97
C VAL A 279 -17.58 -7.80 -11.51
N SER A 280 -17.60 -7.43 -10.24
CA SER A 280 -18.61 -6.51 -9.72
C SER A 280 -18.51 -5.13 -10.40
N PRO A 281 -19.62 -4.39 -10.55
CA PRO A 281 -19.58 -3.05 -11.13
C PRO A 281 -18.60 -2.11 -10.41
N SER A 282 -18.48 -2.23 -9.09
CA SER A 282 -17.54 -1.42 -8.30
C SER A 282 -16.08 -1.72 -8.63
N VAL A 283 -15.74 -2.98 -8.89
CA VAL A 283 -14.38 -3.38 -9.30
C VAL A 283 -14.11 -2.98 -10.75
N GLN A 284 -15.09 -3.13 -11.64
CA GLN A 284 -14.96 -2.68 -13.03
C GLN A 284 -14.70 -1.18 -13.10
N LEU A 285 -15.49 -0.41 -12.36
CA LEU A 285 -15.29 1.01 -12.20
C LEU A 285 -13.94 1.30 -11.56
N SER A 286 -13.39 0.46 -10.68
CA SER A 286 -12.07 0.64 -10.08
C SER A 286 -10.89 0.22 -10.96
N ILE A 287 -11.13 -0.23 -12.20
CA ILE A 287 -10.07 -0.60 -13.16
C ILE A 287 -10.24 0.06 -14.54
N GLY A 288 -11.08 1.08 -14.64
CA GLY A 288 -11.19 1.96 -15.82
C GLY A 288 -12.34 1.58 -16.75
N ILE A 289 -13.20 0.66 -16.35
CA ILE A 289 -14.27 0.14 -17.20
C ILE A 289 -15.56 0.92 -16.90
N SER A 290 -15.88 1.86 -17.80
CA SER A 290 -17.10 2.66 -17.75
C SER A 290 -17.75 2.75 -19.14
N PRO A 291 -19.07 2.52 -19.27
CA PRO A 291 -19.98 2.07 -18.20
C PRO A 291 -19.64 0.63 -17.75
N ALA A 292 -20.00 0.29 -16.51
CA ALA A 292 -19.84 -1.07 -16.01
C ALA A 292 -20.82 -2.03 -16.70
N ASP A 293 -20.36 -3.23 -17.04
CA ASP A 293 -21.14 -4.30 -17.65
C ASP A 293 -21.37 -5.43 -16.63
N PRO A 294 -22.61 -5.65 -16.14
CA PRO A 294 -22.89 -6.64 -15.11
C PRO A 294 -22.69 -8.10 -15.56
N LEU A 295 -22.43 -8.34 -16.85
CA LEU A 295 -22.10 -9.66 -17.39
C LEU A 295 -20.59 -9.89 -17.55
N LEU A 296 -19.77 -8.85 -17.41
CA LEU A 296 -18.33 -8.92 -17.67
C LEU A 296 -17.64 -9.89 -16.71
N THR A 297 -16.91 -10.83 -17.27
CA THR A 297 -16.21 -11.88 -16.53
C THR A 297 -14.74 -11.56 -16.28
N VAL A 298 -14.16 -12.22 -15.27
CA VAL A 298 -12.72 -12.19 -14.99
C VAL A 298 -11.90 -12.53 -16.24
N ARG A 299 -12.34 -13.53 -17.01
CA ARG A 299 -11.71 -13.98 -18.27
C ARG A 299 -11.69 -12.89 -19.34
N GLU A 300 -12.72 -12.07 -19.43
CA GLU A 300 -12.78 -10.98 -20.40
C GLU A 300 -11.93 -9.79 -19.96
N VAL A 301 -11.94 -9.46 -18.66
CA VAL A 301 -11.06 -8.44 -18.09
C VAL A 301 -9.59 -8.81 -18.25
N SER A 302 -9.23 -10.07 -18.00
CA SER A 302 -7.82 -10.53 -18.09
C SER A 302 -7.24 -10.43 -19.50
N LYS A 303 -8.08 -10.39 -20.55
CA LYS A 303 -7.65 -10.21 -21.94
C LYS A 303 -7.47 -8.75 -22.34
N ARG A 304 -7.97 -7.79 -21.55
CA ARG A 304 -7.80 -6.36 -21.87
C ARG A 304 -6.33 -5.98 -21.75
N PRO A 305 -5.78 -5.12 -22.61
CA PRO A 305 -4.41 -4.65 -22.45
C PRO A 305 -4.25 -3.96 -21.10
N VAL A 306 -3.15 -4.27 -20.39
CA VAL A 306 -2.72 -3.40 -19.29
C VAL A 306 -2.20 -2.13 -19.94
N PRO A 307 -2.67 -0.93 -19.52
CA PRO A 307 -2.07 0.31 -19.99
C PRO A 307 -0.56 0.24 -19.82
N SER A 308 0.19 0.38 -20.93
CA SER A 308 1.64 0.44 -20.94
C SER A 308 2.08 1.76 -20.31
N GLY A 309 2.12 1.76 -18.99
CA GLY A 309 2.36 2.88 -18.09
C GLY A 309 1.90 2.43 -16.71
N GLY A 310 2.85 2.18 -15.80
CA GLY A 310 2.57 1.57 -14.51
C GLY A 310 1.42 2.27 -13.77
N GLY A 311 0.34 1.52 -13.59
CA GLY A 311 -0.79 1.86 -12.72
C GLY A 311 -1.59 3.10 -13.13
N VAL A 312 -2.51 2.96 -14.09
CA VAL A 312 -3.59 3.95 -14.25
C VAL A 312 -4.94 3.28 -14.16
N GLY A 313 -5.74 3.77 -13.21
CA GLY A 313 -7.19 3.69 -13.26
C GLY A 313 -7.82 3.01 -12.05
N LEU A 314 -7.77 3.60 -10.86
CA LEU A 314 -8.89 4.38 -10.29
C LEU A 314 -8.75 4.55 -8.79
N ASP A 315 -8.64 5.81 -8.36
CA ASP A 315 -9.04 6.20 -7.01
C ASP A 315 -9.49 7.67 -6.94
N VAL A 316 -10.06 8.22 -8.01
CA VAL A 316 -10.60 9.61 -8.00
C VAL A 316 -12.10 9.62 -7.75
N LEU A 317 -12.86 8.72 -8.37
CA LEU A 317 -14.31 8.60 -8.13
C LEU A 317 -14.64 7.92 -6.80
N ASP A 318 -13.74 7.09 -6.28
CA ASP A 318 -13.97 6.31 -5.06
C ASP A 318 -13.43 6.99 -3.82
N PHE A 319 -12.37 7.79 -3.98
CA PHE A 319 -12.05 8.87 -3.06
C PHE A 319 -13.19 9.91 -2.99
N ALA A 320 -13.81 10.27 -4.12
CA ALA A 320 -14.98 11.16 -4.13
C ALA A 320 -16.25 10.51 -3.52
N ALA A 321 -16.44 9.20 -3.67
CA ALA A 321 -17.52 8.45 -3.02
C ALA A 321 -17.28 8.27 -1.50
N SER A 322 -16.02 8.09 -1.08
CA SER A 322 -15.56 8.14 0.31
C SER A 322 -15.80 9.50 0.96
N LEU A 323 -15.65 10.59 0.20
CA LEU A 323 -16.06 11.96 0.58
C LEU A 323 -17.59 12.12 0.68
N HIS A 324 -18.36 11.47 -0.19
CA HIS A 324 -19.84 11.52 -0.17
C HIS A 324 -20.44 10.72 1.00
N ALA A 325 -19.84 9.60 1.39
CA ALA A 325 -20.26 8.81 2.56
C ALA A 325 -20.00 9.55 3.89
N ARG A 326 -19.20 10.63 3.88
CA ARG A 326 -18.99 11.54 5.01
C ARG A 326 -19.99 12.72 5.04
N ASN A 327 -20.92 12.82 4.08
CA ASN A 327 -22.00 13.82 4.08
C ASN A 327 -23.19 13.43 4.97
N SER A 328 -22.91 13.12 6.23
CA SER A 328 -23.90 13.10 7.30
C SER A 328 -23.55 14.18 8.33
N GLY A 329 -23.54 15.44 7.89
CA GLY A 329 -23.61 16.62 8.75
C GLY A 329 -22.31 17.12 9.43
N ALA A 330 -21.51 17.92 8.69
CA ALA A 330 -20.54 18.96 9.12
C ALA A 330 -19.36 18.56 10.06
N PRO A 331 -18.12 19.10 9.91
CA PRO A 331 -17.76 20.47 9.51
C PRO A 331 -16.78 20.62 8.32
N ARG A 332 -16.61 21.88 7.85
CA ARG A 332 -15.82 22.32 6.67
C ARG A 332 -14.38 21.79 6.67
N VAL A 333 -14.00 21.08 5.60
CA VAL A 333 -12.62 20.67 5.28
C VAL A 333 -11.84 21.88 4.72
N SER A 334 -10.59 22.04 5.15
CA SER A 334 -9.69 23.17 4.84
C SER A 334 -8.96 22.98 3.51
N LEU A 335 -8.76 24.08 2.76
CA LEU A 335 -7.92 24.17 1.55
C LEU A 335 -6.48 23.65 1.75
N ASP A 336 -5.98 23.58 2.99
CA ASP A 336 -4.65 23.02 3.32
C ASP A 336 -4.53 21.51 3.07
N GLU A 337 -5.66 20.80 3.00
CA GLU A 337 -5.72 19.37 2.69
C GLU A 337 -5.77 19.13 1.17
N ASP A 338 -6.29 20.09 0.40
CA ASP A 338 -6.37 20.04 -1.07
C ASP A 338 -5.00 20.27 -1.74
N PHE A 339 -4.17 21.20 -1.25
CA PHE A 339 -2.80 21.38 -1.76
C PHE A 339 -1.91 20.15 -1.50
N ARG A 340 -2.08 19.48 -0.35
CA ARG A 340 -1.40 18.21 -0.08
C ARG A 340 -1.93 17.06 -0.93
N THR A 341 -3.12 17.18 -1.51
CA THR A 341 -3.78 16.14 -2.31
C THR A 341 -3.47 16.29 -3.80
N VAL A 342 -3.44 17.52 -4.35
CA VAL A 342 -3.16 17.76 -5.79
C VAL A 342 -1.68 17.58 -6.13
N PHE A 343 -0.76 17.95 -5.23
CA PHE A 343 0.66 18.04 -5.54
C PHE A 343 1.51 16.87 -5.01
N ARG A 344 0.91 15.93 -4.27
CA ARG A 344 1.64 14.77 -3.72
C ARG A 344 1.99 13.73 -4.78
N ASP A 345 1.20 13.62 -5.85
CA ASP A 345 1.42 12.67 -6.93
C ASP A 345 2.08 13.34 -8.15
N PHE A 346 2.73 14.49 -7.94
CA PHE A 346 3.49 15.20 -8.98
C PHE A 346 4.76 14.40 -9.32
N ASP A 347 4.96 14.10 -10.61
CA ASP A 347 6.08 13.30 -11.09
C ASP A 347 7.08 14.21 -11.82
N THR A 348 8.17 14.56 -11.13
CA THR A 348 9.21 15.47 -11.62
C THR A 348 9.88 14.94 -12.89
N GLU A 349 10.18 13.64 -12.96
CA GLU A 349 10.87 13.04 -14.10
C GLU A 349 9.96 13.02 -15.32
N TYR A 350 8.70 12.63 -15.14
CA TYR A 350 7.70 12.71 -16.19
C TYR A 350 7.49 14.13 -16.70
N TYR A 351 7.41 15.10 -15.79
CA TYR A 351 7.13 16.49 -16.17
C TYR A 351 8.27 17.10 -16.98
N PHE A 352 9.53 16.84 -16.61
CA PHE A 352 10.68 17.25 -17.42
C PHE A 352 10.71 16.57 -18.78
N ALA A 353 10.50 15.25 -18.81
CA ALA A 353 10.48 14.49 -20.06
C ALA A 353 9.37 14.97 -21.02
N LYS A 354 8.26 15.46 -20.49
CA LYS A 354 7.11 15.93 -21.26
C LYS A 354 7.18 17.43 -21.64
N TYR A 355 7.85 18.25 -20.82
CA TYR A 355 7.95 19.70 -20.98
C TYR A 355 9.43 20.12 -20.93
N SER A 356 10.17 19.82 -22.00
CA SER A 356 11.63 20.04 -22.09
C SER A 356 12.05 21.51 -22.02
N GLU A 357 11.11 22.44 -22.23
CA GLU A 357 11.31 23.87 -21.99
C GLU A 357 11.54 24.22 -20.51
N ILE A 358 11.06 23.37 -19.59
CA ILE A 358 11.21 23.54 -18.14
C ILE A 358 12.62 23.11 -17.70
N GLU A 359 13.12 22.02 -18.28
CA GLU A 359 14.49 21.54 -18.07
C GLU A 359 15.51 22.56 -18.61
N SER A 360 15.29 23.06 -19.83
CA SER A 360 16.17 24.02 -20.50
C SER A 360 16.23 25.39 -19.79
N ALA A 361 15.19 25.74 -19.03
CA ALA A 361 15.10 26.98 -18.27
C ALA A 361 15.52 26.83 -16.80
N GLU A 362 16.01 25.65 -16.38
CA GLU A 362 16.36 25.32 -15.00
C GLU A 362 15.25 25.65 -13.98
N LEU A 363 13.97 25.45 -14.37
CA LEU A 363 12.82 25.73 -13.52
C LEU A 363 12.42 24.50 -12.69
N ASP A 364 11.95 24.70 -11.46
CA ASP A 364 11.33 23.63 -10.65
C ASP A 364 10.00 23.18 -11.31
N PRO A 365 9.88 21.91 -11.73
CA PRO A 365 8.68 21.41 -12.41
C PRO A 365 7.39 21.59 -11.62
N LEU A 366 7.46 21.37 -10.31
CA LEU A 366 6.30 21.50 -9.43
C LEU A 366 5.88 22.97 -9.30
N ALA A 367 6.85 23.89 -9.25
CA ALA A 367 6.57 25.32 -9.26
C ALA A 367 5.99 25.79 -10.61
N ASP A 368 6.50 25.32 -11.75
CA ASP A 368 5.92 25.61 -13.06
C ASP A 368 4.45 25.18 -13.13
N TYR A 369 4.17 23.94 -12.69
CA TYR A 369 2.83 23.40 -12.74
C TYR A 369 1.83 24.17 -11.86
N ALA A 370 2.22 24.50 -10.63
CA ALA A 370 1.41 25.28 -9.71
C ALA A 370 1.14 26.71 -10.24
N ARG A 371 2.10 27.29 -10.97
CA ARG A 371 1.98 28.65 -11.51
C ARG A 371 1.19 28.71 -12.79
N ALA A 372 1.61 27.99 -13.83
CA ALA A 372 1.04 28.12 -15.16
C ALA A 372 0.64 26.78 -15.78
N GLY A 373 1.24 25.67 -15.33
CA GLY A 373 0.96 24.37 -15.94
C GLY A 373 -0.49 23.94 -15.80
N TRP A 374 -1.15 24.18 -14.65
CA TRP A 374 -2.55 23.81 -14.50
C TRP A 374 -3.49 24.63 -15.43
N LEU A 375 -3.17 25.92 -15.67
CA LEU A 375 -3.90 26.79 -16.61
C LEU A 375 -3.78 26.31 -18.04
N ASN A 376 -2.57 25.87 -18.40
CA ASN A 376 -2.24 25.34 -19.71
C ASN A 376 -2.68 23.88 -19.89
N GLU A 377 -3.49 23.36 -18.95
CA GLU A 377 -3.93 21.96 -18.90
C GLU A 377 -2.75 20.95 -18.96
N ARG A 378 -1.54 21.38 -18.55
CA ARG A 378 -0.36 20.51 -18.46
C ARG A 378 -0.64 19.36 -17.50
N VAL A 379 0.06 18.25 -17.70
CA VAL A 379 -0.19 17.00 -17.01
C VAL A 379 0.95 16.80 -16.00
N PRO A 380 0.69 16.89 -14.68
CA PRO A 380 1.73 16.88 -13.64
C PRO A 380 2.34 15.50 -13.40
N SER A 381 1.65 14.45 -13.83
CA SER A 381 2.11 13.08 -13.74
C SER A 381 1.32 12.22 -14.72
N PRO A 382 1.81 11.01 -15.08
CA PRO A 382 1.13 10.12 -16.01
C PRO A 382 -0.33 9.80 -15.63
N ASN A 383 -0.65 9.93 -14.34
CA ASN A 383 -1.89 9.46 -13.72
C ASN A 383 -2.88 10.58 -13.38
N PHE A 384 -2.58 11.83 -13.73
CA PHE A 384 -3.41 13.00 -13.38
C PHE A 384 -3.85 13.81 -14.60
N GLY A 385 -5.15 13.87 -14.84
CA GLY A 385 -5.73 14.68 -15.91
C GLY A 385 -6.21 16.05 -15.43
N THR A 386 -5.39 17.10 -15.56
CA THR A 386 -5.69 18.47 -15.09
C THR A 386 -7.05 18.98 -15.57
N ARG A 387 -7.33 18.90 -16.87
CA ARG A 387 -8.59 19.35 -17.45
C ARG A 387 -9.80 18.63 -16.85
N ALA A 388 -9.73 17.30 -16.75
CA ALA A 388 -10.81 16.47 -16.22
C ALA A 388 -11.02 16.71 -14.72
N TYR A 389 -9.94 16.89 -13.97
CA TYR A 389 -9.98 17.16 -12.53
C TYR A 389 -10.61 18.52 -12.22
N LEU A 390 -10.24 19.58 -12.94
CA LEU A 390 -10.81 20.92 -12.73
C LEU A 390 -12.26 21.05 -13.20
N ALA A 391 -12.65 20.25 -14.20
CA ALA A 391 -14.05 20.14 -14.61
C ALA A 391 -14.91 19.44 -13.54
N ALA A 392 -14.36 18.40 -12.89
CA ALA A 392 -15.04 17.66 -11.83
C ALA A 392 -15.01 18.37 -10.46
N ASN A 393 -14.08 19.33 -10.25
CA ASN A 393 -13.88 20.03 -8.97
C ASN A 393 -13.93 21.56 -9.13
N PRO A 394 -15.13 22.15 -9.34
CA PRO A 394 -15.29 23.59 -9.56
C PRO A 394 -14.73 24.47 -8.43
N GLN A 395 -14.74 23.98 -7.20
CA GLN A 395 -14.20 24.65 -6.01
C GLN A 395 -12.66 24.73 -6.03
N VAL A 396 -11.98 23.68 -6.50
CA VAL A 396 -10.52 23.69 -6.66
C VAL A 396 -10.13 24.59 -7.83
N ARG A 397 -10.91 24.52 -8.91
CA ARG A 397 -10.78 25.46 -10.03
C ARG A 397 -10.97 26.91 -9.57
N ALA A 398 -11.94 27.20 -8.70
CA ALA A 398 -12.15 28.53 -8.13
C ALA A 398 -10.96 28.99 -7.27
N ALA A 399 -10.44 28.12 -6.39
CA ALA A 399 -9.27 28.44 -5.57
C ALA A 399 -8.01 28.73 -6.42
N LEU A 400 -7.79 27.95 -7.47
CA LEU A 400 -6.69 28.17 -8.41
C LEU A 400 -6.92 29.43 -9.26
N LEU A 401 -8.14 29.72 -9.70
CA LEU A 401 -8.50 30.98 -10.37
C LEU A 401 -8.28 32.20 -9.46
N ALA A 402 -8.48 32.07 -8.15
CA ALA A 402 -8.21 33.13 -7.17
C ALA A 402 -6.72 33.48 -7.10
N LEU A 403 -5.82 32.47 -7.13
CA LEU A 403 -4.37 32.68 -7.20
C LEU A 403 -3.95 33.44 -8.48
N HIS A 404 -4.77 33.38 -9.51
CA HIS A 404 -4.57 34.06 -10.80
C HIS A 404 -5.27 35.41 -10.89
N GLY A 405 -5.82 35.91 -9.79
CA GLY A 405 -6.50 37.21 -9.77
C GLY A 405 -7.83 37.23 -10.54
N ARG A 406 -8.40 36.05 -10.84
CA ARG A 406 -9.62 35.91 -11.67
C ARG A 406 -10.91 35.89 -10.84
N LEU A 407 -10.81 36.01 -9.52
CA LEU A 407 -11.92 36.16 -8.58
C LEU A 407 -11.79 37.47 -7.80
N ASP A 408 -12.66 37.69 -6.82
CA ASP A 408 -12.65 38.92 -6.02
C ASP A 408 -11.38 39.06 -5.16
N GLU A 409 -11.05 40.31 -4.83
CA GLU A 409 -9.78 40.69 -4.20
C GLU A 409 -9.57 40.07 -2.81
N ALA A 410 -10.64 39.83 -2.05
CA ALA A 410 -10.54 39.20 -0.73
C ALA A 410 -10.22 37.70 -0.86
N THR A 411 -10.87 37.02 -1.80
CA THR A 411 -10.61 35.61 -2.12
C THR A 411 -9.19 35.42 -2.66
N ASN A 412 -8.71 36.33 -3.52
CA ASN A 412 -7.34 36.29 -4.06
C ASN A 412 -6.29 36.42 -2.96
N ARG A 413 -6.43 37.40 -2.05
CA ARG A 413 -5.52 37.57 -0.90
C ARG A 413 -5.48 36.34 0.00
N ALA A 414 -6.64 35.81 0.36
CA ALA A 414 -6.72 34.64 1.24
C ALA A 414 -6.16 33.36 0.60
N ALA A 415 -6.23 33.22 -0.73
CA ALA A 415 -5.61 32.12 -1.45
C ALA A 415 -4.08 32.29 -1.50
N LEU A 416 -3.60 33.50 -1.78
CA LEU A 416 -2.17 33.81 -1.84
C LEU A 416 -1.48 33.60 -0.49
N ASP A 417 -2.04 34.10 0.61
CA ASP A 417 -1.44 33.93 1.95
C ASP A 417 -1.25 32.45 2.32
N ARG A 418 -2.21 31.61 1.94
CA ARG A 418 -2.16 30.15 2.16
C ARG A 418 -1.14 29.46 1.26
N PHE A 419 -1.08 29.83 -0.02
CA PHE A 419 -0.08 29.31 -0.95
C PHE A 419 1.35 29.62 -0.46
N MET A 420 1.59 30.85 -0.02
CA MET A 420 2.90 31.26 0.52
C MET A 420 3.23 30.53 1.83
N ALA A 421 2.24 30.21 2.66
CA ALA A 421 2.44 29.39 3.86
C ALA A 421 2.87 27.96 3.52
N TRP A 422 2.23 27.36 2.50
CA TRP A 422 2.60 26.04 2.00
C TRP A 422 4.01 26.00 1.38
N GLU A 423 4.39 27.00 0.58
CA GLU A 423 5.74 27.07 -0.03
C GLU A 423 6.83 27.10 1.05
N ARG A 424 6.61 27.87 2.14
CA ARG A 424 7.54 27.88 3.28
C ARG A 424 7.67 26.50 3.91
N GLU A 425 6.57 25.81 4.17
CA GLU A 425 6.58 24.46 4.75
C GLU A 425 7.32 23.44 3.87
N ARG A 426 7.23 23.58 2.54
CA ARG A 426 7.96 22.72 1.58
C ARG A 426 9.47 22.93 1.68
N VAL A 427 9.93 24.19 1.75
CA VAL A 427 11.36 24.51 1.92
C VAL A 427 11.88 24.03 3.28
N TRP A 428 11.09 24.15 4.35
CA TRP A 428 11.44 23.61 5.67
C TRP A 428 11.58 22.09 5.70
N ARG A 429 10.75 21.36 4.95
CA ARG A 429 10.91 19.91 4.79
C ARG A 429 12.19 19.57 4.03
N PHE A 430 12.46 20.29 2.95
CA PHE A 430 13.66 20.11 2.14
C PHE A 430 14.95 20.40 2.92
N ALA A 431 14.94 21.40 3.80
CA ALA A 431 16.08 21.71 4.68
C ALA A 431 16.50 20.53 5.56
N ARG A 432 15.57 19.65 5.94
CA ARG A 432 15.82 18.49 6.83
C ARG A 432 16.29 17.24 6.08
N ASP A 433 16.36 17.27 4.75
CA ASP A 433 16.83 16.14 3.95
C ASP A 433 18.37 16.11 3.91
N SER A 434 18.93 15.11 4.60
CA SER A 434 20.39 14.88 4.67
C SER A 434 20.98 14.30 3.39
N ASN A 435 20.16 13.85 2.42
CA ASN A 435 20.65 13.29 1.15
C ASN A 435 21.01 14.37 0.12
N GLN A 436 20.74 15.65 0.43
CA GLN A 436 20.89 16.77 -0.51
C GLN A 436 22.13 17.60 -0.17
N THR A 437 22.86 18.06 -1.19
CA THR A 437 24.00 18.96 -0.99
C THR A 437 23.55 20.35 -0.57
N ASP A 438 24.38 21.08 0.17
CA ASP A 438 24.10 22.46 0.58
C ASP A 438 23.87 23.37 -0.62
N THR A 439 24.67 23.21 -1.68
CA THR A 439 24.51 23.96 -2.92
C THR A 439 23.15 23.72 -3.57
N TYR A 440 22.67 22.47 -3.56
CA TYR A 440 21.35 22.16 -4.10
C TYR A 440 20.23 22.73 -3.23
N PHE A 441 20.33 22.60 -1.91
CA PHE A 441 19.42 23.25 -0.96
C PHE A 441 19.34 24.77 -1.15
N LEU A 442 20.48 25.45 -1.31
CA LEU A 442 20.51 26.91 -1.46
C LEU A 442 19.87 27.36 -2.78
N ARG A 443 20.18 26.69 -3.88
CA ARG A 443 19.51 26.94 -5.16
C ARG A 443 18.01 26.75 -5.02
N TYR A 444 17.60 25.65 -4.41
CA TYR A 444 16.19 25.34 -4.16
C TYR A 444 15.49 26.43 -3.32
N ALA A 445 16.08 26.85 -2.19
CA ALA A 445 15.52 27.88 -1.32
C ALA A 445 15.38 29.23 -2.04
N TYR A 446 16.37 29.61 -2.86
CA TYR A 446 16.32 30.83 -3.66
C TYR A 446 15.23 30.79 -4.73
N HIS A 447 15.11 29.69 -5.48
CA HIS A 447 14.05 29.55 -6.48
C HIS A 447 12.66 29.56 -5.85
N MET A 448 12.48 28.90 -4.72
CA MET A 448 11.19 28.82 -4.04
C MET A 448 10.79 30.14 -3.37
N LEU A 449 11.69 30.74 -2.59
CA LEU A 449 11.36 31.92 -1.79
C LEU A 449 11.54 33.22 -2.58
N LEU A 450 12.54 33.29 -3.46
CA LEU A 450 12.93 34.49 -4.19
C LEU A 450 12.71 34.40 -5.71
N HIS A 451 12.24 33.27 -6.26
CA HIS A 451 11.91 33.16 -7.69
C HIS A 451 13.03 33.54 -8.65
N ARG A 452 14.28 33.35 -8.23
CA ARG A 452 15.48 33.53 -9.04
C ARG A 452 16.57 32.59 -8.52
N PRO A 453 17.58 32.26 -9.33
CA PRO A 453 18.78 31.61 -8.81
C PRO A 453 19.55 32.55 -7.86
N PRO A 454 20.34 32.00 -6.92
CA PRO A 454 21.29 32.80 -6.17
C PRO A 454 22.37 33.34 -7.12
N ASP A 455 22.74 34.59 -6.91
CA ASP A 455 23.99 35.14 -7.47
C ASP A 455 25.21 34.55 -6.74
N ALA A 456 26.40 34.77 -7.30
CA ALA A 456 27.63 34.18 -6.76
C ALA A 456 27.90 34.58 -5.30
N ASP A 457 27.63 35.84 -4.96
CA ASP A 457 27.85 36.38 -3.62
C ASP A 457 26.84 35.83 -2.62
N GLY A 458 25.55 35.75 -3.00
CA GLY A 458 24.49 35.15 -2.18
C GLY A 458 24.70 33.66 -1.93
N LEU A 459 25.13 32.92 -2.97
CA LEU A 459 25.47 31.51 -2.82
C LEU A 459 26.64 31.32 -1.84
N ALA A 460 27.73 32.07 -2.03
CA ALA A 460 28.90 31.99 -1.15
C ALA A 460 28.58 32.39 0.30
N TYR A 461 27.78 33.46 0.47
CA TYR A 461 27.33 33.91 1.79
C TYR A 461 26.56 32.81 2.51
N PHE A 462 25.50 32.25 1.91
CA PHE A 462 24.69 31.25 2.59
C PHE A 462 25.36 29.88 2.72
N GLN A 463 26.31 29.53 1.85
CA GLN A 463 27.20 28.39 2.09
C GLN A 463 28.03 28.59 3.37
N SER A 464 28.53 29.81 3.63
CA SER A 464 29.23 30.13 4.87
C SER A 464 28.31 30.14 6.10
N VAL A 465 27.02 30.46 5.93
CA VAL A 465 26.01 30.36 7.00
C VAL A 465 25.75 28.91 7.36
N ILE A 466 25.64 28.00 6.38
CA ILE A 466 25.45 26.57 6.67
C ILE A 466 26.72 25.97 7.28
N ALA A 467 27.89 26.28 6.73
CA ALA A 467 29.20 25.80 7.20
C ALA A 467 29.30 24.27 7.39
N GLY A 468 28.53 23.50 6.58
CA GLY A 468 28.45 22.04 6.68
C GLY A 468 27.57 21.52 7.84
N ASP A 469 26.90 22.40 8.58
CA ASP A 469 25.94 22.04 9.63
C ASP A 469 24.51 22.10 9.08
N LEU A 470 23.91 20.92 8.91
CA LEU A 470 22.55 20.75 8.38
C LEU A 470 21.49 21.50 9.20
N ASP A 471 21.67 21.64 10.52
CA ASP A 471 20.69 22.32 11.38
C ASP A 471 20.61 23.83 11.09
N ARG A 472 21.67 24.40 10.48
CA ARG A 472 21.75 25.82 10.12
C ARG A 472 21.06 26.17 8.81
N ARG A 473 20.57 25.18 8.05
CA ARG A 473 19.70 25.43 6.88
C ARG A 473 18.41 26.18 7.27
N GLY A 474 17.95 26.04 8.52
CA GLY A 474 16.84 26.83 9.05
C GLY A 474 17.13 28.33 9.16
N GLU A 475 18.39 28.70 9.46
CA GLU A 475 18.81 30.10 9.52
C GLU A 475 18.75 30.76 8.14
N VAL A 476 19.10 30.02 7.09
CA VAL A 476 18.99 30.48 5.69
C VAL A 476 17.54 30.79 5.34
N ILE A 477 16.60 29.91 5.66
CA ILE A 477 15.17 30.12 5.39
C ILE A 477 14.66 31.35 6.13
N ALA A 478 15.02 31.51 7.41
CA ALA A 478 14.64 32.67 8.20
C ALA A 478 15.16 33.98 7.57
N GLN A 479 16.44 34.03 7.21
CA GLN A 479 17.03 35.22 6.60
C GLN A 479 16.39 35.56 5.25
N LEU A 480 16.20 34.58 4.36
CA LEU A 480 15.56 34.79 3.06
C LEU A 480 14.12 35.30 3.22
N THR A 481 13.33 34.72 4.12
CA THR A 481 11.92 35.12 4.35
C THR A 481 11.75 36.45 5.08
N THR A 482 12.80 36.94 5.75
CA THR A 482 12.82 38.30 6.34
C THR A 482 13.45 39.35 5.42
N SER A 483 14.00 38.96 4.27
CA SER A 483 14.68 39.89 3.38
C SER A 483 13.74 40.93 2.76
N PRO A 484 14.20 42.18 2.53
CA PRO A 484 13.42 43.19 1.81
C PRO A 484 12.94 42.71 0.44
N GLU A 485 13.73 41.87 -0.23
CA GLU A 485 13.41 41.26 -1.51
C GLU A 485 12.17 40.35 -1.40
N TYR A 486 12.14 39.47 -0.39
CA TYR A 486 10.99 38.61 -0.12
C TYR A 486 9.74 39.41 0.27
N GLN A 487 9.90 40.41 1.14
CA GLN A 487 8.81 41.27 1.59
C GLN A 487 8.22 42.11 0.44
N SER A 488 9.09 42.64 -0.45
CA SER A 488 8.66 43.34 -1.65
C SER A 488 7.89 42.41 -2.59
N ARG A 489 8.29 41.14 -2.71
CA ARG A 489 7.57 40.16 -3.53
C ARG A 489 6.19 39.83 -2.96
N LEU A 490 6.09 39.62 -1.65
CA LEU A 490 4.81 39.44 -0.93
C LEU A 490 3.88 40.64 -1.16
N ALA A 491 4.40 41.87 -1.03
CA ALA A 491 3.62 43.09 -1.24
C ALA A 491 3.21 43.30 -2.71
N SER A 492 4.02 42.82 -3.66
CA SER A 492 3.77 42.89 -5.11
C SER A 492 2.88 41.76 -5.67
N GLY A 493 2.28 40.95 -4.79
CA GLY A 493 1.74 39.59 -4.97
C GLY A 493 0.73 39.29 -6.10
N ALA A 494 0.69 40.06 -7.19
CA ALA A 494 -0.17 39.82 -8.35
C ALA A 494 0.54 39.79 -9.71
N ARG A 495 1.82 40.21 -9.87
CA ARG A 495 2.47 40.26 -11.20
C ARG A 495 3.50 39.18 -11.50
N GLY A 496 4.06 38.51 -10.50
CA GLY A 496 5.09 37.47 -10.70
C GLY A 496 4.55 36.04 -10.88
N LEU A 497 3.28 35.80 -10.52
CA LEU A 497 2.58 34.51 -10.70
C LEU A 497 1.83 34.42 -12.03
N LEU A 498 1.66 35.55 -12.72
CA LEU A 498 1.06 35.64 -14.05
C LEU A 498 2.20 35.77 -15.06
N PRO A 499 2.17 35.06 -16.21
CA PRO A 499 3.05 35.40 -17.32
C PRO A 499 2.84 36.89 -17.67
N ALA A 500 3.91 37.58 -18.03
CA ALA A 500 3.74 38.87 -18.71
C ALA A 500 2.82 38.63 -19.92
N GLU A 501 1.77 39.43 -20.07
CA GLU A 501 0.89 39.32 -21.24
C GLU A 501 1.73 39.40 -22.53
N PRO A 502 1.32 38.65 -23.59
CA PRO A 502 2.16 38.35 -24.75
C PRO A 502 2.73 39.57 -25.48
#